data_AF-F4QTX8-F1
#
_entry.id   AF-F4QTX8-F1
#
_cell.length_a   1.000
_cell.length_b   1.000
_cell.length_c   1.000
_cell.angle_alpha   90.00
_cell.angle_beta   90.00
_cell.angle_gamma   90.00
#
_symmetry.space_group_name_H-M   'P 1'
#
loop_
_entity.id
_entity.type
_entity.pdbx_description
1 polymer ?
#
loop_
_entity_poly.entity_id
_entity_poly.type
_entity_poly.pdbx_seq_one_letter_code
_entity_poly.pdbx_strand_id
1 'polypeptide(L)' 'MPMEPLTKALQTTLGVRIEARRKWLFGRKHHSFVFMGERVQVRMLDNGDAAFDLGTVDDEIRETLLEHLRTSLEFEGR' A
#
# COMPACT_ATOMS: atom_id res chain seq x y z
N MET A 1 -14.89 -3.15 -0.59
CA MET A 1 -14.74 -1.71 -0.89
C MET A 1 -13.83 -1.53 -2.09
N PRO A 2 -14.07 -0.52 -2.95
CA PRO A 2 -13.20 -0.26 -4.08
C PRO A 2 -11.84 0.27 -3.61
N MET A 3 -10.75 -0.39 -4.03
CA MET A 3 -9.36 0.00 -3.76
C MET A 3 -8.90 1.21 -4.58
N GLU A 4 -9.77 1.73 -5.45
CA GLU A 4 -9.41 2.67 -6.49
C GLU A 4 -8.88 4.01 -5.97
N PRO A 5 -9.46 4.63 -4.92
CA PRO A 5 -8.90 5.85 -4.33
C PRO A 5 -7.49 5.62 -3.78
N LEU A 6 -7.29 4.56 -3.00
CA LEU A 6 -5.99 4.21 -2.44
C LEU A 6 -4.97 3.85 -3.52
N THR A 7 -5.41 3.18 -4.59
CA THR A 7 -4.55 2.84 -5.74
C THR A 7 -4.04 4.09 -6.43
N LYS A 8 -4.93 5.06 -6.67
CA LYS A 8 -4.57 6.32 -7.29
C LYS A 8 -3.64 7.15 -6.39
N ALA A 9 -3.94 7.24 -5.10
CA ALA A 9 -3.09 7.93 -4.14
C ALA A 9 -1.68 7.33 -4.12
N LEU A 10 -1.54 6.02 -3.99
CA LEU A 10 -0.24 5.34 -4.00
C LEU A 10 0.50 5.50 -5.33
N GLN A 11 -0.21 5.47 -6.46
CA GLN A 11 0.37 5.75 -7.78
C GLN A 11 0.92 7.17 -7.88
N THR A 12 0.16 8.17 -7.43
CA THR A 12 0.58 9.58 -7.48
C THR A 12 1.74 9.87 -6.54
N THR A 13 1.69 9.34 -5.32
CA THR A 13 2.66 9.64 -4.26
C THR A 13 3.98 8.90 -4.45
N LEU A 14 3.92 7.61 -4.81
CA LEU A 14 5.10 6.73 -4.83
C LEU A 14 5.48 6.26 -6.23
N GLY A 15 4.67 6.54 -7.27
CA GLY A 15 4.89 6.04 -8.62
C GLY A 15 4.72 4.51 -8.74
N VAL A 16 4.07 3.86 -7.78
CA VAL A 16 3.99 2.39 -7.70
C VAL A 16 2.72 1.84 -8.34
N ARG A 17 2.77 0.59 -8.80
CA ARG A 17 1.58 -0.14 -9.27
C ARG A 17 1.11 -1.13 -8.21
N ILE A 18 -0.18 -1.07 -7.87
CA ILE A 18 -0.79 -2.09 -7.02
C ILE A 18 -1.07 -3.36 -7.84
N GLU A 19 -0.60 -4.49 -7.33
CA GLU A 19 -0.95 -5.82 -7.77
C GLU A 19 -1.99 -6.43 -6.82
N ALA A 20 -2.98 -7.12 -7.38
CA ALA A 20 -3.95 -7.89 -6.62
C ALA A 20 -3.80 -9.38 -6.98
N ARG A 21 -3.25 -10.18 -6.06
CA ARG A 21 -3.04 -11.63 -6.28
C ARG A 21 -3.91 -12.45 -5.35
N ARG A 22 -4.42 -13.58 -5.84
CA ARG A 22 -5.05 -14.61 -5.00
C ARG A 22 -4.04 -15.74 -4.78
N LYS A 23 -3.94 -16.24 -3.55
CA LYS A 23 -3.14 -17.43 -3.25
C LYS A 23 -3.85 -18.72 -3.69
N TRP A 24 -5.18 -18.69 -3.77
CA TRP A 24 -6.05 -19.82 -4.14
C TRP A 24 -7.22 -19.33 -5.01
N LEU A 25 -7.82 -20.19 -5.83
CA LEU A 25 -8.88 -19.83 -6.79
C LEU A 25 -10.06 -19.06 -6.15
N PHE A 26 -10.41 -19.39 -4.91
CA PHE A 26 -11.49 -18.77 -4.13
C PHE A 26 -11.02 -17.94 -2.93
N GLY A 27 -9.70 -17.72 -2.80
CA GLY A 27 -9.13 -16.95 -1.69
C GLY A 27 -9.36 -15.45 -1.83
N ARG A 28 -9.27 -14.73 -0.69
CA ARG A 28 -9.23 -13.26 -0.68
C ARG A 28 -8.05 -12.77 -1.54
N LYS A 29 -8.28 -11.70 -2.30
CA LYS A 29 -7.22 -11.00 -3.04
C LYS A 29 -6.34 -10.27 -2.02
N HIS A 30 -5.04 -10.52 -2.07
CA HIS A 30 -4.03 -9.75 -1.37
C HIS A 30 -3.54 -8.65 -2.30
N HIS A 31 -3.48 -7.43 -1.77
CA HIS A 31 -2.95 -6.29 -2.50
C HIS A 31 -1.51 -6.07 -2.07
N SER A 32 -0.65 -5.70 -3.01
CA SER A 32 0.74 -5.38 -2.73
C SER A 32 1.30 -4.47 -3.80
N PHE A 33 2.37 -3.77 -3.50
CA PHE A 33 3.17 -3.03 -4.48
C PHE A 33 4.65 -3.25 -4.20
N VAL A 34 5.49 -2.92 -5.19
CA VAL A 34 6.95 -2.92 -5.01
C VAL A 34 7.41 -1.47 -4.86
N PHE A 35 8.15 -1.20 -3.80
CA PHE A 35 8.76 0.11 -3.51
C PHE A 35 10.23 -0.09 -3.18
N MET A 36 11.10 0.58 -3.94
CA MET A 36 12.56 0.45 -3.81
C MET A 36 13.07 -1.01 -3.83
N GLY A 37 12.42 -1.89 -4.60
CA GLY A 37 12.77 -3.31 -4.70
C GLY A 37 12.10 -4.22 -3.67
N GLU A 38 11.52 -3.66 -2.60
CA GLU A 38 10.82 -4.41 -1.56
C GLU A 38 9.33 -4.53 -1.82
N ARG A 39 8.76 -5.68 -1.47
CA ARG A 39 7.32 -5.92 -1.62
C ARG A 39 6.58 -5.54 -0.34
N VAL A 40 5.75 -4.51 -0.44
CA VAL A 40 4.89 -4.05 0.65
C VAL A 40 3.48 -4.64 0.47
N GLN A 41 2.97 -5.35 1.47
CA GLN A 41 1.60 -5.86 1.45
C GLN A 41 0.63 -4.80 1.97
N VAL A 42 -0.53 -4.70 1.32
CA VAL A 42 -1.64 -3.83 1.72
C VAL A 42 -2.77 -4.71 2.23
N ARG A 43 -3.14 -4.52 3.50
CA ARG A 43 -4.23 -5.22 4.16
C ARG A 43 -5.41 -4.27 4.33
N MET A 44 -6.56 -4.66 3.80
CA MET A 44 -7.81 -3.96 4.11
C MET A 44 -8.30 -4.37 5.49
N LEU A 45 -8.64 -3.38 6.29
CA LEU A 45 -9.24 -3.52 7.61
C LEU A 45 -10.76 -3.55 7.48
N ASP A 46 -11.44 -4.10 8.49
CA ASP A 46 -12.89 -4.28 8.46
C ASP A 46 -13.66 -2.94 8.55
N ASN A 47 -13.01 -1.88 9.03
CA ASN A 47 -13.54 -0.51 9.05
C ASN A 47 -13.43 0.22 7.70
N GLY A 48 -12.79 -0.40 6.70
CA GLY A 48 -12.58 0.19 5.38
C GLY A 48 -11.24 0.86 5.17
N ASP A 49 -10.42 0.99 6.22
CA ASP A 49 -9.06 1.50 6.12
C ASP A 49 -8.11 0.46 5.49
N ALA A 50 -6.91 0.92 5.17
CA ALA A 50 -5.81 0.07 4.74
C ALA A 50 -4.62 0.20 5.67
N ALA A 51 -3.96 -0.92 5.94
CA ALA A 51 -2.70 -0.99 6.66
C ALA A 51 -1.60 -1.56 5.76
N PHE A 52 -0.38 -1.03 5.87
CA PHE A 52 0.80 -1.58 5.23
C PHE A 52 1.50 -2.55 6.18
N ASP A 53 1.83 -3.73 5.67
CA ASP A 53 2.70 -4.67 6.39
C ASP A 53 4.16 -4.27 6.16
N LEU A 54 4.75 -3.65 7.17
CA LEU A 54 6.11 -3.11 7.15
C LEU A 54 7.07 -3.93 8.01
N GLY A 55 6.61 -5.03 8.63
CA GLY A 55 7.39 -5.80 9.61
C GLY A 55 8.60 -6.53 9.01
N THR A 56 8.60 -6.73 7.69
CA THR A 56 9.71 -7.37 6.96
C THR A 56 10.37 -6.43 5.95
N VAL A 57 9.98 -5.15 5.93
CA VAL A 57 10.56 -4.14 5.03
C VAL A 57 11.77 -3.57 5.73
N ASP A 58 12.87 -3.40 4.98
CA ASP A 58 14.09 -2.76 5.47
C ASP A 58 13.79 -1.38 6.10
N ASP A 59 14.54 -1.04 7.16
CA ASP A 59 14.31 0.17 7.94
C ASP A 59 14.44 1.45 7.10
N GLU A 60 15.42 1.55 6.20
CA GLU A 60 15.62 2.72 5.35
C GLU A 60 14.47 2.91 4.37
N ILE A 61 14.02 1.80 3.76
CA ILE A 61 12.90 1.80 2.82
C ILE A 61 11.60 2.13 3.54
N ARG A 62 11.41 1.60 4.76
CA ARG A 62 10.25 1.88 5.60
C ARG A 62 10.15 3.36 5.92
N GLU A 63 11.22 3.97 6.43
CA GLU A 63 11.22 5.40 6.76
C GLU A 63 10.99 6.27 5.52
N THR A 64 11.63 5.92 4.40
CA THR A 64 11.44 6.64 3.13
C THR A 64 9.98 6.58 2.66
N LEU A 65 9.36 5.39 2.74
CA LEU A 65 7.95 5.21 2.40
C LEU A 65 7.05 6.07 3.30
N LEU A 66 7.27 6.04 4.61
CA LEU A 66 6.47 6.81 5.56
C LEU A 66 6.60 8.32 5.33
N GLU A 67 7.81 8.80 5.01
CA GLU A 67 8.04 10.23 4.71
C GLU A 67 7.26 10.68 3.46
N HIS A 68 7.28 9.89 2.39
CA HIS A 68 6.51 10.21 1.18
C HIS A 68 5.00 10.23 1.44
N LEU A 69 4.50 9.30 2.25
CA LEU A 69 3.09 9.29 2.61
C LEU A 69 2.71 10.49 3.49
N ARG A 70 3.56 10.84 4.46
CA ARG A 70 3.32 11.98 5.37
C ARG A 70 3.31 13.33 4.64
N THR A 71 4.13 13.48 3.62
CA THR A 71 4.27 14.72 2.85
C THR A 71 3.28 14.85 1.70
N SER A 72 2.48 13.81 1.45
CA SER A 72 1.57 13.77 0.33
C SER A 72 0.19 14.33 0.68
N LEU A 73 -0.26 15.28 -0.14
CA LEU A 73 -1.60 15.87 -0.07
C LEU A 73 -2.74 14.84 -0.25
N GLU A 74 -2.46 13.68 -0.84
CA GLU A 74 -3.45 12.58 -1.00
C GLU A 74 -3.75 11.86 0.33
N PHE A 75 -2.87 12.01 1.33
CA PHE A 75 -2.96 11.37 2.64
C PHE A 75 -3.11 12.38 3.79
N GLU A 76 -3.12 13.68 3.51
CA GLU A 76 -3.50 14.70 4.49
C GLU A 76 -5.01 14.58 4.79
N GLY A 77 -5.34 14.20 6.02
CA GLY A 77 -6.72 14.14 6.50
C GLY A 77 -7.36 15.51 6.42
N ARG A 78 -8.44 15.64 5.63
CA ARG A 78 -9.37 16.78 5.70
C ARG A 78 -10.50 16.48 6.66
#